data_AF-D8MP62-F1
#
_entry.id   AF-D8MP62-F1
#
_cell.length_a   1.000
_cell.length_b   1.000
_cell.length_c   1.000
_cell.angle_alpha   90.00
_cell.angle_beta   90.00
_cell.angle_gamma   90.00
#
_symmetry.space_group_name_H-M   'P 1'
#
loop_
_entity.id
_entity.type
_entity.pdbx_description
1 polymer ?
#
loop_
_entity_poly.entity_id
_entity_poly.type
_entity_poly.pdbx_seq_one_letter_code
_entity_poly.pdbx_strand_id
1 'polypeptide(L)'
;MSLYTFIGTIHPNRAIIDKHYFKTKSSFQTAGNVNEVFKVDVRILMNQLLVYVEGEDVFDMFTMRNFVQGIVEQDLAKVAFITGHSYRAEVMRVINDSLAWDEVYGINNTLITQHFPINDYDASLARIRKYSIGESGMYISQALSSMSDALKDVSDTSFCCYRALEWLKNHNALRLGKPKQKSWDLFKETLGLEADFIREKVGKLQLDARHGRPEILSEQQYKDCIKATWDIFHKYLDVIETK
;
A
#
# COMPACT_ATOMS: atom_id res chain seq x y z
N MET A 1 -21.45 21.24 -4.92
CA MET A 1 -21.02 20.32 -6.00
C MET A 1 -19.60 20.67 -6.37
N SER A 2 -18.68 19.80 -5.97
CA SER A 2 -17.25 19.93 -6.20
C SER A 2 -16.85 19.03 -7.38
N LEU A 3 -15.99 19.54 -8.24
CA LEU A 3 -15.43 18.81 -9.38
C LEU A 3 -13.94 18.61 -9.14
N TYR A 4 -13.52 17.36 -9.03
CA TYR A 4 -12.12 16.98 -8.96
C TYR A 4 -11.68 16.47 -10.32
N THR A 5 -10.51 16.94 -10.77
CA THR A 5 -9.85 16.42 -11.96
C THR A 5 -8.56 15.73 -11.55
N PHE A 6 -8.39 14.47 -11.93
CA PHE A 6 -7.20 13.68 -11.66
C PHE A 6 -6.47 13.38 -12.96
N ILE A 7 -5.15 13.47 -12.89
CA ILE A 7 -4.26 13.19 -14.03
C ILE A 7 -3.29 12.10 -13.60
N GLY A 8 -3.03 11.16 -14.49
CA GLY A 8 -2.19 10.01 -14.22
C GLY A 8 -1.71 9.28 -15.46
N THR A 9 -1.17 8.08 -15.27
CA THR A 9 -0.75 7.19 -16.34
C THR A 9 -1.05 5.72 -16.05
N ILE A 10 -1.12 4.90 -17.09
CA ILE A 10 -1.30 3.46 -17.00
C ILE A 10 0.00 2.75 -17.38
N HIS A 11 0.51 1.95 -16.45
CA HIS A 11 1.68 1.10 -16.65
C HIS A 11 1.26 -0.31 -17.08
N PRO A 12 2.12 -1.04 -17.82
CA PRO A 12 3.39 -0.59 -18.37
C PRO A 12 3.20 0.16 -19.70
N ASN A 13 4.06 1.15 -19.97
CA ASN A 13 4.03 1.94 -21.22
C ASN A 13 4.23 1.13 -22.51
N ARG A 14 4.75 -0.10 -22.40
CA ARG A 14 4.96 -1.01 -23.55
C ARG A 14 3.70 -1.74 -24.01
N ALA A 15 2.64 -1.74 -23.21
CA ALA A 15 1.34 -2.29 -23.56
C ALA A 15 0.36 -1.11 -23.63
N ILE A 16 0.06 -0.65 -24.84
CA ILE A 16 -0.71 0.58 -25.03
C ILE A 16 -2.20 0.25 -24.96
N ILE A 17 -2.91 0.99 -24.11
CA ILE A 17 -4.37 1.13 -24.17
C ILE A 17 -4.65 2.35 -25.04
N ASP A 18 -4.93 2.10 -26.31
CA ASP A 18 -5.13 3.17 -27.31
C ASP A 18 -6.28 4.09 -26.89
N LYS A 19 -7.41 3.50 -26.51
CA LYS A 19 -8.63 4.22 -26.13
C LYS A 19 -9.50 3.35 -25.22
N HIS A 20 -9.76 3.82 -24.00
CA HIS A 20 -10.65 3.15 -23.07
C HIS A 20 -11.35 4.15 -22.17
N TYR A 21 -12.68 4.22 -22.27
CA TYR A 21 -13.51 5.22 -21.61
C TYR A 21 -14.69 4.57 -20.90
N PHE A 22 -14.97 5.00 -19.67
CA PHE A 22 -16.15 4.54 -18.96
C PHE A 22 -16.67 5.60 -17.98
N LYS A 23 -17.96 5.51 -17.69
CA LYS A 23 -18.63 6.31 -16.67
C LYS A 23 -19.23 5.38 -15.63
N THR A 24 -19.10 5.72 -14.37
CA THR A 24 -19.68 4.95 -13.28
C THR A 24 -20.20 5.86 -12.18
N LYS A 25 -21.06 5.30 -11.34
CA LYS A 25 -21.41 5.86 -10.05
C LYS A 25 -20.75 4.99 -9.00
N SER A 26 -19.97 5.59 -8.12
CA SER A 26 -19.29 4.85 -7.07
C SER A 26 -19.38 5.60 -5.76
N SER A 27 -19.51 4.84 -4.69
CA SER A 27 -19.49 5.33 -3.32
C SER A 27 -18.38 4.62 -2.60
N PHE A 28 -17.78 5.27 -1.62
CA PHE A 28 -16.89 4.60 -0.70
C PHE A 28 -17.30 4.93 0.73
N GLN A 29 -17.21 3.93 1.61
CA GLN A 29 -17.45 4.14 3.02
C GLN A 29 -16.17 4.70 3.65
N THR A 30 -16.30 5.87 4.27
CA THR A 30 -15.29 6.35 5.22
C THR A 30 -15.65 5.90 6.64
N ALA A 31 -14.69 6.00 7.56
CA ALA A 31 -14.91 5.72 8.98
C ALA A 31 -16.06 6.53 9.61
N GLY A 32 -16.54 7.59 8.95
CA GLY A 32 -17.71 8.39 9.36
C GLY A 32 -19.06 7.91 8.82
N ASN A 33 -19.14 6.79 8.09
CA ASN A 33 -20.38 6.26 7.49
C ASN A 33 -21.09 7.22 6.50
N VAL A 34 -20.33 8.03 5.78
CA VAL A 34 -20.88 8.84 4.69
C VAL A 34 -20.97 7.98 3.43
N ASN A 35 -22.19 7.59 3.04
CA ASN A 35 -22.47 6.85 1.82
C ASN A 35 -22.79 7.83 0.68
N GLU A 36 -21.82 8.68 0.34
CA GLU A 36 -22.00 9.60 -0.79
C GLU A 36 -21.74 8.89 -2.12
N VAL A 37 -22.54 9.22 -3.13
CA VAL A 37 -22.42 8.68 -4.48
C VAL A 37 -21.78 9.70 -5.39
N PHE A 38 -20.55 9.41 -5.81
CA PHE A 38 -19.83 10.19 -6.80
C PHE A 38 -20.16 9.74 -8.21
N LYS A 39 -20.24 10.68 -9.14
CA LYS A 39 -20.21 10.39 -10.58
C LYS A 39 -18.77 10.47 -11.05
N VAL A 40 -18.32 9.44 -11.76
CA VAL A 40 -16.93 9.32 -12.20
C VAL A 40 -16.89 9.11 -13.71
N ASP A 41 -16.15 9.95 -14.43
CA ASP A 41 -15.83 9.82 -15.87
C ASP A 41 -14.34 9.56 -16.01
N VAL A 42 -13.98 8.34 -16.42
CA VAL A 42 -12.60 7.90 -16.60
C VAL A 42 -12.27 7.85 -18.08
N ARG A 43 -11.14 8.47 -18.43
CA ARG A 43 -10.61 8.48 -19.79
C ARG A 43 -9.17 8.02 -19.81
N ILE A 44 -8.92 6.95 -20.57
CA ILE A 44 -7.58 6.45 -20.87
C ILE A 44 -7.34 6.62 -22.36
N LEU A 45 -6.31 7.39 -22.72
CA LEU A 45 -5.88 7.60 -24.10
C LEU A 45 -4.37 7.46 -24.16
N MET A 46 -3.86 6.49 -24.92
CA MET A 46 -2.41 6.24 -25.05
C MET A 46 -1.72 6.13 -23.68
N ASN A 47 -2.32 5.35 -22.78
CA ASN A 47 -1.90 5.20 -21.37
C ASN A 47 -1.89 6.49 -20.53
N GLN A 48 -2.40 7.60 -21.03
CA GLN A 48 -2.64 8.80 -20.22
C GLN A 48 -4.00 8.67 -19.55
N LEU A 49 -4.04 8.87 -18.24
CA LEU A 49 -5.24 8.79 -17.43
C LEU A 49 -5.75 10.19 -17.11
N LEU A 50 -7.03 10.41 -17.36
CA LEU A 50 -7.77 11.60 -16.96
C LEU A 50 -9.08 11.15 -16.31
N VAL A 51 -9.33 11.59 -15.08
CA VAL A 51 -10.55 11.23 -14.34
C VAL A 51 -11.24 12.48 -13.84
N TYR A 52 -12.54 12.55 -14.04
CA TYR A 52 -13.41 13.57 -13.45
C TYR A 52 -14.29 12.93 -12.39
N VAL A 53 -14.31 13.53 -11.20
CA VAL A 53 -15.15 13.09 -10.08
C VAL A 53 -16.04 14.24 -9.64
N GLU A 54 -17.35 14.03 -9.69
CA GLU A 54 -18.37 14.98 -9.23
C GLU A 54 -19.07 14.45 -7.98
N GLY A 55 -19.15 15.28 -6.95
CA GLY A 55 -19.86 14.99 -5.69
C GLY A 55 -20.27 16.27 -4.96
N GLU A 56 -21.05 16.14 -3.90
CA GLU A 56 -21.44 17.21 -2.99
C GLU A 56 -20.44 17.38 -1.84
N ASP A 57 -19.90 16.30 -1.27
CA ASP A 57 -18.94 16.38 -0.17
C ASP A 57 -17.49 16.60 -0.62
N VAL A 58 -16.68 16.99 0.36
CA VAL A 58 -15.26 17.25 0.21
C VAL A 58 -14.47 16.31 1.09
N PHE A 59 -13.61 15.52 0.44
CA PHE A 59 -12.68 14.61 1.10
C PHE A 59 -11.25 15.06 0.81
N ASP A 60 -10.32 14.75 1.72
CA ASP A 60 -8.92 15.09 1.56
C ASP A 60 -8.30 14.46 0.29
N MET A 61 -7.22 15.08 -0.19
CA MET A 61 -6.55 14.69 -1.44
C MET A 61 -6.07 13.23 -1.42
N PHE A 62 -5.67 12.68 -0.28
CA PHE A 62 -5.17 11.31 -0.19
C PHE A 62 -6.32 10.32 -0.34
N THR A 63 -7.41 10.55 0.38
CA THR A 63 -8.63 9.74 0.28
C THR A 63 -9.17 9.74 -1.16
N MET A 64 -9.26 10.91 -1.79
CA MET A 64 -9.76 11.01 -3.16
C MET A 64 -8.84 10.33 -4.19
N ARG A 65 -7.52 10.40 -4.00
CA ARG A 65 -6.56 9.64 -4.83
C ARG A 65 -6.84 8.15 -4.77
N ASN A 66 -6.99 7.60 -3.57
CA ASN A 66 -7.19 6.17 -3.38
C ASN A 66 -8.53 5.71 -3.94
N PHE A 67 -9.58 6.53 -3.77
CA PHE A 67 -10.88 6.28 -4.37
C PHE A 67 -10.79 6.18 -5.90
N VAL A 68 -10.15 7.16 -6.55
CA VAL A 68 -9.97 7.17 -8.01
C VAL A 68 -9.11 6.01 -8.47
N GLN A 69 -7.98 5.75 -7.79
CA GLN A 69 -7.10 4.65 -8.13
C GLN A 69 -7.83 3.31 -8.05
N GLY A 70 -8.60 3.07 -6.99
CA GLY A 70 -9.40 1.84 -6.84
C GLY A 70 -10.43 1.66 -7.96
N ILE A 71 -11.13 2.73 -8.37
CA ILE A 71 -12.08 2.65 -9.50
C ILE A 71 -11.37 2.29 -10.81
N VAL A 72 -10.25 2.94 -11.09
CA VAL A 72 -9.50 2.70 -12.33
C VAL A 72 -8.91 1.30 -12.32
N GLU A 73 -8.32 0.84 -11.21
CA GLU A 73 -7.74 -0.49 -11.09
C GLU A 73 -8.78 -1.61 -11.18
N GLN A 74 -9.99 -1.42 -10.63
CA GLN A 74 -11.09 -2.36 -10.79
C GLN A 74 -11.49 -2.53 -12.27
N ASP A 75 -11.47 -1.45 -13.05
CA ASP A 75 -11.80 -1.52 -14.46
C ASP A 75 -10.64 -2.07 -15.30
N LEU A 76 -9.40 -1.69 -14.97
CA LEU A 76 -8.19 -2.28 -15.55
C LEU A 76 -8.08 -3.77 -15.27
N ALA A 77 -8.58 -4.27 -14.14
CA ALA A 77 -8.63 -5.70 -13.87
C ALA A 77 -9.49 -6.46 -14.90
N LYS A 78 -10.56 -5.84 -15.40
CA LYS A 78 -11.39 -6.40 -16.49
C LYS A 78 -10.59 -6.41 -17.80
N VAL A 79 -9.89 -5.32 -18.10
CA VAL A 79 -9.00 -5.24 -19.27
C VAL A 79 -7.88 -6.30 -19.18
N ALA A 80 -7.29 -6.47 -18.00
CA ALA A 80 -6.26 -7.47 -17.73
C ALA A 80 -6.79 -8.89 -17.92
N PHE A 81 -8.01 -9.18 -17.45
CA PHE A 81 -8.66 -10.48 -17.66
C PHE A 81 -8.85 -10.80 -19.15
N ILE A 82 -9.22 -9.79 -19.96
CA ILE A 82 -9.43 -9.96 -21.41
C ILE A 82 -8.11 -10.09 -22.17
N THR A 83 -7.10 -9.31 -21.80
CA THR A 83 -5.85 -9.15 -22.58
C THR A 83 -4.71 -10.03 -22.10
N GLY A 84 -4.77 -10.52 -20.85
CA GLY A 84 -3.64 -11.17 -20.18
C GLY A 84 -2.50 -10.20 -19.79
N HIS A 85 -2.66 -8.89 -19.99
CA HIS A 85 -1.68 -7.90 -19.60
C HIS A 85 -1.90 -7.45 -18.15
N SER A 86 -0.81 -7.31 -17.39
CA SER A 86 -0.85 -6.68 -16.07
C SER A 86 -0.76 -5.18 -16.23
N TYR A 87 -1.88 -4.48 -16.02
CA TYR A 87 -1.93 -3.02 -15.99
C TYR A 87 -1.98 -2.48 -14.57
N ARG A 88 -1.46 -1.27 -14.37
CA ARG A 88 -1.55 -0.54 -13.10
C ARG A 88 -1.75 0.95 -13.34
N ALA A 89 -2.66 1.56 -12.61
CA ALA A 89 -2.86 3.00 -12.67
C ALA A 89 -1.91 3.71 -11.69
N GLU A 90 -1.40 4.87 -12.11
CA GLU A 90 -0.69 5.80 -11.25
C GLU A 90 -1.39 7.16 -11.35
N VAL A 91 -2.04 7.58 -10.26
CA VAL A 91 -2.63 8.91 -10.13
C VAL A 91 -1.57 9.88 -9.63
N MET A 92 -1.25 10.90 -10.43
CA MET A 92 -0.10 11.79 -10.24
C MET A 92 -0.47 13.21 -9.80
N ARG A 93 -1.67 13.71 -10.12
CA ARG A 93 -2.09 15.07 -9.78
C ARG A 93 -3.59 15.11 -9.50
N VAL A 94 -3.99 16.01 -8.60
CA VAL A 94 -5.39 16.38 -8.37
C VAL A 94 -5.55 17.88 -8.53
N ILE A 95 -6.65 18.28 -9.16
CA ILE A 95 -7.04 19.66 -9.36
C ILE A 95 -8.49 19.82 -8.87
N ASN A 96 -8.74 20.83 -8.05
CA ASN A 96 -10.08 21.24 -7.63
C ASN A 96 -10.12 22.76 -7.45
N ASP A 97 -10.69 23.46 -8.42
CA ASP A 97 -10.74 24.92 -8.42
C ASP A 97 -11.51 25.50 -7.23
N SER A 98 -12.57 24.83 -6.79
CA SER A 98 -13.41 25.29 -5.68
C SER A 98 -12.69 25.25 -4.32
N LEU A 99 -11.70 24.37 -4.19
CA LEU A 99 -10.88 24.20 -3.00
C LEU A 99 -9.48 24.83 -3.16
N ALA A 100 -9.21 25.45 -4.31
CA ALA A 100 -7.88 25.91 -4.72
C ALA A 100 -6.81 24.81 -4.62
N TRP A 101 -7.16 23.57 -4.95
CA TRP A 101 -6.22 22.46 -5.00
C TRP A 101 -5.62 22.34 -6.39
N ASP A 102 -4.30 22.30 -6.44
CA ASP A 102 -3.55 21.96 -7.62
C ASP A 102 -2.23 21.31 -7.20
N GLU A 103 -2.30 20.01 -6.92
CA GLU A 103 -1.24 19.31 -6.19
C GLU A 103 -0.78 18.06 -6.94
N VAL A 104 0.54 17.90 -7.01
CA VAL A 104 1.20 16.71 -7.57
C VAL A 104 1.47 15.74 -6.43
N TYR A 105 0.96 14.52 -6.55
CA TYR A 105 1.28 13.45 -5.62
C TYR A 105 2.76 13.05 -5.77
N GLY A 106 3.55 13.33 -4.74
CA GLY A 106 4.95 12.90 -4.69
C GLY A 106 5.09 11.38 -4.54
N ILE A 107 6.22 10.84 -5.00
CA ILE A 107 6.60 9.43 -4.80
C ILE A 107 7.12 9.14 -3.38
N ASN A 108 7.44 10.20 -2.63
CA ASN A 108 8.01 10.07 -1.29
C ASN A 108 6.91 9.73 -0.30
N ASN A 109 7.00 8.56 0.32
CA ASN A 109 6.30 8.32 1.58
C ASN A 109 7.03 9.14 2.67
N THR A 110 6.63 10.40 2.82
CA THR A 110 7.29 11.38 3.71
C THR A 110 7.34 10.89 5.15
N LEU A 111 6.34 10.13 5.58
CA LEU A 111 6.29 9.48 6.89
C LEU A 111 7.51 8.58 7.12
N ILE A 112 7.83 7.70 6.16
CA ILE A 112 8.99 6.80 6.28
C ILE A 112 10.28 7.61 6.20
N THR A 113 10.42 8.50 5.21
CA THR A 113 11.68 9.23 5.01
C THR A 113 12.02 10.17 6.16
N GLN A 114 11.01 10.66 6.90
CA GLN A 114 11.20 11.47 8.10
C GLN A 114 11.46 10.60 9.34
N HIS A 115 10.80 9.44 9.47
CA HIS A 115 10.95 8.58 10.64
C HIS A 115 12.22 7.72 10.60
N PHE A 116 12.64 7.30 9.40
CA PHE A 116 13.84 6.52 9.14
C PHE A 116 14.73 7.24 8.12
N PRO A 117 15.38 8.36 8.53
CA PRO A 117 16.24 9.09 7.63
C PRO A 117 17.43 8.21 7.20
N ILE A 118 17.68 8.19 5.89
CA ILE A 118 18.83 7.48 5.32
C ILE A 118 20.05 8.41 5.45
N ASN A 119 20.86 8.19 6.47
CA ASN A 119 22.10 8.94 6.67
C ASN A 119 23.23 8.43 5.74
N ASP A 120 23.28 7.12 5.51
CA ASP A 120 24.24 6.47 4.62
C ASP A 120 23.51 5.38 3.82
N TYR A 121 23.30 5.64 2.52
CA TYR A 121 22.58 4.76 1.62
C TYR A 121 23.31 3.43 1.41
N ASP A 122 24.62 3.48 1.16
CA ASP A 122 25.40 2.30 0.82
C ASP A 122 25.56 1.38 2.02
N ALA A 123 25.81 1.94 3.21
CA ALA A 123 25.86 1.17 4.45
C ALA A 123 24.50 0.52 4.75
N SER A 124 23.40 1.27 4.60
CA SER A 124 22.03 0.75 4.82
C SER A 124 21.69 -0.37 3.84
N LEU A 125 22.07 -0.23 2.57
CA LEU A 125 21.81 -1.25 1.55
C LEU A 125 22.69 -2.49 1.76
N ALA A 126 23.96 -2.32 2.11
CA ALA A 126 24.87 -3.41 2.45
C ALA A 126 24.36 -4.20 3.66
N ARG A 127 23.86 -3.49 4.68
CA ARG A 127 23.22 -4.07 5.87
C ARG A 127 22.06 -4.99 5.49
N ILE A 128 21.13 -4.50 4.66
CA ILE A 128 19.97 -5.30 4.21
C ILE A 128 20.41 -6.50 3.38
N ARG A 129 21.34 -6.30 2.43
CA ARG A 129 21.86 -7.36 1.55
C ARG A 129 22.49 -8.51 2.32
N LYS A 130 23.23 -8.22 3.40
CA LYS A 130 23.85 -9.24 4.27
C LYS A 130 22.83 -10.27 4.76
N TYR A 131 21.61 -9.84 5.09
CA TYR A 131 20.56 -10.69 5.66
C TYR A 131 19.55 -11.21 4.65
N SER A 132 19.56 -10.69 3.41
CA SER A 132 18.58 -11.05 2.37
C SER A 132 19.08 -12.10 1.38
N ILE A 133 20.27 -12.68 1.59
CA ILE A 133 20.88 -13.70 0.74
C ILE A 133 20.86 -15.10 1.37
N GLY A 134 20.97 -16.13 0.52
CA GLY A 134 20.95 -17.54 0.95
C GLY A 134 19.55 -18.08 1.28
N GLU A 135 19.50 -19.33 1.75
CA GLU A 135 18.24 -20.06 1.97
C GLU A 135 17.33 -19.38 3.01
N SER A 136 17.90 -18.88 4.11
CA SER A 136 17.16 -18.09 5.10
C SER A 136 16.86 -16.67 4.60
N GLY A 137 17.75 -16.07 3.82
CA GLY A 137 17.58 -14.70 3.32
C GLY A 137 16.39 -14.52 2.37
N MET A 138 15.87 -15.60 1.78
CA MET A 138 14.63 -15.58 1.02
C MET A 138 13.46 -14.99 1.83
N TYR A 139 13.37 -15.30 3.13
CA TYR A 139 12.31 -14.76 3.98
C TYR A 139 12.42 -13.23 4.13
N ILE A 140 13.63 -12.71 4.33
CA ILE A 140 13.87 -11.26 4.39
C ILE A 140 13.56 -10.60 3.04
N SER A 141 13.99 -11.19 1.94
CA SER A 141 13.70 -10.71 0.58
C SER A 141 12.20 -10.64 0.29
N GLN A 142 11.43 -11.65 0.71
CA GLN A 142 9.97 -11.67 0.55
C GLN A 142 9.27 -10.67 1.47
N ALA A 143 9.82 -10.45 2.67
CA ALA A 143 9.34 -9.40 3.57
C ALA A 143 9.53 -8.01 2.94
N LEU A 144 10.72 -7.71 2.39
CA LEU A 144 11.02 -6.46 1.68
C LEU A 144 10.14 -6.27 0.44
N SER A 145 9.90 -7.34 -0.32
CA SER A 145 9.00 -7.29 -1.49
C SER A 145 7.57 -6.94 -1.07
N SER A 146 7.07 -7.56 0.00
CA SER A 146 5.75 -7.23 0.56
C SER A 146 5.69 -5.79 1.06
N MET A 147 6.75 -5.26 1.65
CA MET A 147 6.84 -3.85 2.05
C MET A 147 6.81 -2.91 0.84
N SER A 148 7.52 -3.27 -0.23
CA SER A 148 7.47 -2.52 -1.49
C SER A 148 6.07 -2.49 -2.10
N ASP A 149 5.34 -3.60 -2.03
CA ASP A 149 3.96 -3.69 -2.53
C ASP A 149 2.99 -2.87 -1.67
N ALA A 150 3.19 -2.84 -0.34
CA ALA A 150 2.41 -1.98 0.56
C ALA A 150 2.55 -0.48 0.24
N LEU A 151 3.70 -0.05 -0.31
CA LEU A 151 3.88 1.34 -0.76
C LEU A 151 3.20 1.63 -2.11
N LYS A 152 2.95 0.59 -2.90
CA LYS A 152 2.39 0.69 -4.25
C LYS A 152 0.86 0.68 -4.24
N ASP A 153 0.29 -0.13 -3.37
CA ASP A 153 -1.15 -0.38 -3.31
C ASP A 153 -1.67 -0.04 -1.91
N VAL A 154 -2.41 1.07 -1.82
CA VAL A 154 -2.99 1.52 -0.56
C VAL A 154 -4.11 0.58 -0.10
N SER A 155 -4.83 -0.03 -1.04
CA SER A 155 -5.94 -0.94 -0.74
C SER A 155 -5.45 -2.25 -0.12
N ASP A 156 -4.30 -2.74 -0.57
CA ASP A 156 -3.66 -3.96 -0.06
C ASP A 156 -2.58 -3.70 1.01
N THR A 157 -2.43 -2.46 1.48
CA THR A 157 -1.37 -2.09 2.42
C THR A 157 -1.40 -2.93 3.69
N SER A 158 -2.56 -3.07 4.35
CA SER A 158 -2.66 -3.84 5.60
C SER A 158 -2.31 -5.31 5.38
N PHE A 159 -2.74 -5.88 4.25
CA PHE A 159 -2.42 -7.24 3.86
C PHE A 159 -0.92 -7.43 3.62
N CYS A 160 -0.31 -6.53 2.85
CA CYS A 160 1.11 -6.58 2.50
C CYS A 160 2.00 -6.39 3.73
N CYS A 161 1.66 -5.45 4.62
CA CYS A 161 2.32 -5.25 5.91
C CYS A 161 2.25 -6.51 6.79
N TYR A 162 1.07 -7.11 6.94
CA TYR A 162 0.92 -8.34 7.71
C TYR A 162 1.77 -9.48 7.13
N ARG A 163 1.72 -9.67 5.81
CA ARG A 163 2.51 -10.68 5.09
C ARG A 163 4.01 -10.47 5.29
N ALA A 164 4.49 -9.22 5.28
CA ALA A 164 5.87 -8.91 5.59
C ALA A 164 6.28 -9.41 6.99
N LEU A 165 5.44 -9.15 8.01
CA LEU A 165 5.68 -9.64 9.37
C LEU A 165 5.63 -11.17 9.49
N GLU A 166 4.76 -11.83 8.71
CA GLU A 166 4.73 -13.30 8.64
C GLU A 166 6.04 -13.89 8.10
N TRP A 167 6.61 -13.26 7.08
CA TRP A 167 7.91 -13.64 6.54
C TRP A 167 9.02 -13.49 7.60
N LEU A 168 9.06 -12.37 8.34
CA LEU A 168 10.02 -12.16 9.42
C LEU A 168 9.85 -13.17 10.58
N LYS A 169 8.60 -13.45 10.96
CA LYS A 169 8.29 -14.49 11.96
C LYS A 169 8.83 -15.85 11.54
N ASN A 170 8.63 -16.21 10.27
CA ASN A 170 9.11 -17.48 9.74
C ASN A 170 10.64 -17.52 9.65
N HIS A 171 11.28 -16.42 9.26
CA HIS A 171 12.73 -16.27 9.33
C HIS A 171 13.25 -16.49 10.76
N ASN A 172 12.59 -15.89 11.76
CA ASN A 172 12.97 -16.03 13.16
C ASN A 172 12.88 -17.48 13.65
N ALA A 173 11.78 -18.16 13.34
CA ALA A 173 11.59 -19.56 13.70
C ALA A 173 12.67 -20.46 13.07
N LEU A 174 13.02 -20.22 11.81
CA LEU A 174 14.08 -20.96 11.12
C LEU A 174 15.45 -20.71 11.77
N ARG A 175 15.80 -19.43 12.01
CA ARG A 175 17.06 -19.01 12.64
C ARG A 175 17.24 -19.60 14.03
N LEU A 176 16.17 -19.74 14.80
CA LEU A 176 16.18 -20.34 16.14
C LEU A 176 16.19 -21.88 16.13
N GLY A 177 16.27 -22.52 14.95
CA GLY A 177 16.20 -23.98 14.84
C GLY A 177 14.81 -24.55 15.20
N LYS A 178 13.77 -23.71 15.16
CA LYS A 178 12.39 -24.02 15.56
C LYS A 178 11.39 -23.84 14.40
N PRO A 179 11.64 -24.39 13.19
CA PRO A 179 10.81 -24.12 12.00
C PRO A 179 9.36 -24.63 12.12
N LYS A 180 9.08 -25.55 13.06
CA LYS A 180 7.71 -26.02 13.36
C LYS A 180 6.97 -25.14 14.37
N GLN A 181 7.66 -24.27 15.11
CA GLN A 181 7.08 -23.33 16.07
C GLN A 181 7.04 -21.91 15.47
N LYS A 182 6.33 -21.76 14.34
CA LYS A 182 6.09 -20.45 13.67
C LYS A 182 5.04 -19.61 14.42
N SER A 183 5.16 -19.50 15.74
CA SER A 183 4.22 -18.75 16.59
C SER A 183 4.54 -17.26 16.60
N TRP A 184 3.49 -16.44 16.65
CA TRP A 184 3.60 -15.02 16.91
C TRP A 184 4.18 -14.73 18.29
N ASP A 185 3.97 -15.61 19.28
CA ASP A 185 4.48 -15.40 20.63
C ASP A 185 6.01 -15.45 20.69
N LEU A 186 6.62 -16.43 20.02
CA LEU A 186 8.08 -16.53 19.92
C LEU A 186 8.69 -15.30 19.21
N PHE A 187 8.00 -14.78 18.19
CA PHE A 187 8.45 -13.60 17.47
C PHE A 187 8.33 -12.33 18.32
N LYS A 188 7.22 -12.14 19.04
CA LYS A 188 7.03 -11.04 19.98
C LYS A 188 8.04 -11.10 21.12
N GLU A 189 8.29 -12.27 21.69
CA GLU A 189 9.30 -12.47 22.75
C GLU A 189 10.69 -12.07 22.26
N THR A 190 11.06 -12.52 21.05
CA THR A 190 12.35 -12.18 20.42
C THR A 190 12.53 -10.67 20.27
N LEU A 191 11.44 -9.97 19.97
CA LEU A 191 11.43 -8.53 19.74
C LEU A 191 11.11 -7.72 21.00
N GLY A 192 10.76 -8.33 22.14
CA GLY A 192 10.22 -7.61 23.30
C GLY A 192 9.04 -6.71 22.93
N LEU A 193 8.02 -7.27 22.25
CA LEU A 193 6.77 -6.57 21.93
C LEU A 193 5.66 -6.97 22.89
N GLU A 194 4.78 -6.02 23.21
CA GLU A 194 3.58 -6.25 24.01
C GLU A 194 2.64 -7.28 23.37
N ALA A 195 1.87 -7.97 24.21
CA ALA A 195 0.76 -8.81 23.76
C ALA A 195 -0.21 -7.95 22.93
N ASP A 196 -0.61 -8.44 21.77
CA ASP A 196 -1.53 -7.80 20.81
C ASP A 196 -1.02 -6.65 19.92
N PHE A 197 0.21 -6.11 20.09
CA PHE A 197 0.70 -4.99 19.24
C PHE A 197 0.52 -5.22 17.73
N ILE A 198 0.98 -6.39 17.23
CA ILE A 198 0.88 -6.76 15.80
C ILE A 198 -0.58 -6.90 15.37
N ARG A 199 -1.41 -7.51 16.23
CA ARG A 199 -2.83 -7.72 15.95
C ARG A 199 -3.57 -6.40 15.85
N GLU A 200 -3.29 -5.45 16.74
CA GLU A 200 -3.98 -4.17 16.79
C GLU A 200 -3.55 -3.20 15.71
N LYS A 201 -2.24 -3.10 15.45
CA LYS A 201 -1.69 -2.12 14.51
C LYS A 201 -1.72 -2.56 13.05
N VAL A 202 -1.75 -3.88 12.80
CA VAL A 202 -1.66 -4.43 11.44
C VAL A 202 -2.74 -5.48 11.18
N GLY A 203 -2.98 -6.39 12.12
CA GLY A 203 -3.86 -7.55 11.91
C GLY A 203 -5.35 -7.23 11.76
N LYS A 204 -5.90 -6.33 12.59
CA LYS A 204 -7.33 -5.97 12.56
C LYS A 204 -7.76 -5.38 11.20
N LEU A 205 -6.91 -4.53 10.61
CA LEU A 205 -7.17 -3.84 9.34
C LEU A 205 -7.15 -4.74 8.11
N GLN A 206 -6.61 -5.96 8.24
CA GLN A 206 -6.49 -6.91 7.13
C GLN A 206 -7.62 -7.95 7.14
N LEU A 207 -8.16 -8.28 8.31
CA LEU A 207 -9.08 -9.42 8.50
C LEU A 207 -10.31 -9.31 7.60
N ASP A 208 -10.98 -8.16 7.58
CA ASP A 208 -12.17 -7.97 6.76
C ASP A 208 -11.86 -8.01 5.25
N ALA A 209 -10.76 -7.40 4.81
CA ALA A 209 -10.32 -7.45 3.41
C ALA A 209 -10.11 -8.89 2.90
N ARG A 210 -9.48 -9.77 3.71
CA ARG A 210 -9.28 -11.19 3.35
C ARG A 210 -10.57 -12.01 3.31
N HIS A 211 -11.66 -11.50 3.87
CA HIS A 211 -12.98 -12.13 3.84
C HIS A 211 -13.90 -11.53 2.79
N GLY A 212 -13.34 -10.83 1.80
CA GLY A 212 -14.10 -10.24 0.70
C GLY A 212 -14.91 -9.01 1.11
N ARG A 213 -14.54 -8.36 2.22
CA ARG A 213 -15.10 -7.09 2.68
C ARG A 213 -14.06 -6.00 2.47
N PRO A 214 -13.92 -5.47 1.25
CA PRO A 214 -12.93 -4.44 0.96
C PRO A 214 -13.29 -3.18 1.76
N GLU A 215 -12.38 -2.77 2.65
CA GLU A 215 -12.45 -1.50 3.37
C GLU A 215 -11.35 -0.57 2.84
N ILE A 216 -11.69 0.70 2.63
CA ILE A 216 -10.69 1.71 2.28
C ILE A 216 -10.02 2.19 3.56
N LEU A 217 -8.69 2.03 3.64
CA LEU A 217 -7.92 2.58 4.74
C LEU A 217 -7.96 4.11 4.69
N SER A 218 -8.31 4.73 5.82
CA SER A 218 -8.04 6.16 6.02
C SER A 218 -6.53 6.44 5.96
N GLU A 219 -6.18 7.71 5.69
CA GLU A 219 -4.77 8.14 5.69
C GLU A 219 -4.07 7.80 7.01
N GLN A 220 -4.74 8.03 8.15
CA GLN A 220 -4.16 7.73 9.47
C GLN A 220 -3.92 6.22 9.66
N GLN A 221 -4.88 5.37 9.28
CA GLN A 221 -4.72 3.91 9.36
C GLN A 221 -3.59 3.42 8.45
N TYR A 222 -3.50 3.95 7.23
CA TYR A 222 -2.39 3.66 6.31
C TYR A 222 -1.04 4.02 6.95
N LYS A 223 -0.91 5.24 7.48
CA LYS A 223 0.31 5.74 8.12
C LYS A 223 0.71 4.88 9.32
N ASP A 224 -0.25 4.57 10.20
CA ASP A 224 0.00 3.76 11.40
C ASP A 224 0.44 2.34 11.05
N CYS A 225 -0.21 1.73 10.04
CA CYS A 225 0.11 0.37 9.60
C CYS A 225 1.52 0.28 9.00
N ILE A 226 1.85 1.19 8.09
CA ILE A 226 3.17 1.27 7.45
C ILE A 226 4.26 1.51 8.50
N LYS A 227 4.08 2.52 9.35
CA LYS A 227 5.06 2.89 10.37
C LYS A 227 5.34 1.74 11.33
N ALA A 228 4.31 1.15 11.91
CA ALA A 228 4.46 0.05 12.86
C ALA A 228 5.18 -1.16 12.24
N THR A 229 4.91 -1.45 10.96
CA THR A 229 5.56 -2.55 10.24
C THR A 229 7.04 -2.25 10.00
N TRP A 230 7.38 -1.01 9.61
CA TRP A 230 8.76 -0.56 9.45
C TRP A 230 9.55 -0.60 10.78
N ASP A 231 8.95 -0.13 11.88
CA ASP A 231 9.54 -0.18 13.22
C ASP A 231 9.90 -1.62 13.62
N ILE A 232 8.97 -2.56 13.42
CA ILE A 232 9.20 -3.98 13.71
C ILE A 232 10.32 -4.54 12.82
N PHE A 233 10.34 -4.18 11.53
CA PHE A 233 11.37 -4.66 10.61
C PHE A 233 12.76 -4.19 11.05
N HIS A 234 12.93 -2.91 11.35
CA HIS A 234 14.20 -2.37 11.83
C HIS A 234 14.63 -3.01 13.15
N LYS A 235 13.72 -3.10 14.13
CA LYS A 235 13.99 -3.78 15.41
C LYS A 235 14.42 -5.23 15.20
N TYR A 236 13.83 -5.92 14.22
CA TYR A 236 14.20 -7.29 13.89
C TYR A 236 15.60 -7.38 13.28
N LEU A 237 15.97 -6.47 12.38
CA LEU A 237 17.33 -6.39 11.85
C LEU A 237 18.36 -6.15 12.96
N ASP A 238 18.05 -5.29 13.94
CA ASP A 238 18.94 -5.04 15.09
C ASP A 238 19.14 -6.32 15.94
N VAL A 239 18.08 -7.11 16.14
CA VAL A 239 18.14 -8.36 16.93
C VAL A 239 18.97 -9.45 16.25
N ILE A 240 18.95 -9.53 14.92
CA ILE A 240 19.77 -10.52 14.18
C ILE A 240 21.21 -10.05 13.93
N GLU A 241 21.53 -8.81 14.27
CA GLU A 241 22.90 -8.28 14.26
C GLU A 241 23.64 -8.48 15.57
N THR A 242 22.90 -8.47 16.68
CA THR A 242 23.44 -8.56 18.04
C THR A 242 23.70 -9.99 18.51
N LYS A 243 23.38 -11.01 17.70
CA LYS A 243 23.55 -12.44 17.99
C LYS A 243 24.20 -13.16 16.82
#